data_AF-A0A336KIM4-F1
#
_entry.id   AF-A0A336KIM4-F1
#
_cell.length_a   1.000
_cell.length_b   1.000
_cell.length_c   1.000
_cell.angle_alpha   90.00
_cell.angle_beta   90.00
_cell.angle_gamma   90.00
#
_symmetry.space_group_name_H-M   'P 1'
#
loop_
_entity.id
_entity.type
_entity.pdbx_description
1 polymer ?
#
loop_
_entity_poly.entity_id
_entity_poly.type
_entity_poly.pdbx_seq_one_letter_code
_entity_poly.pdbx_strand_id
1 'polypeptide(L)'
;MGGKLVNMQHPPLSYAFVKEQINRINKGFCVQHDVYKPNLEEIPVTTKFWTKHESIPLKSTQENQHEIYMKMVEDRLMQGPKHKYDRPMVESHNYGWLIEPFVKYDARDRNMYHHPKPRHEITQVGEKIFAEKVTERPKYNGVPFKLG
;
A
#
# COMPACT_ATOMS: atom_id res chain seq x y z
N MET A 1 -36.59 -33.73 -31.18
CA MET A 1 -36.28 -32.81 -32.30
C MET A 1 -34.91 -32.20 -32.03
N GLY A 2 -33.87 -32.64 -32.73
CA GLY A 2 -32.49 -32.16 -32.54
C GLY A 2 -32.18 -31.02 -33.49
N GLY A 3 -31.99 -29.81 -32.94
CA GLY A 3 -31.55 -28.64 -33.72
C GLY A 3 -30.10 -28.82 -34.16
N LYS A 4 -29.86 -28.82 -35.48
CA LYS A 4 -28.51 -28.81 -36.04
C LYS A 4 -27.88 -27.44 -35.80
N LEU A 5 -26.78 -27.40 -35.05
CA LEU A 5 -25.88 -26.24 -35.02
C LEU A 5 -25.21 -26.14 -36.39
N VAL A 6 -25.60 -25.14 -37.18
CA VAL A 6 -24.95 -24.83 -38.44
C VAL A 6 -23.65 -24.12 -38.10
N ASN A 7 -22.52 -24.80 -38.29
CA ASN A 7 -21.19 -24.18 -38.21
C ASN A 7 -21.07 -23.16 -39.36
N MET A 8 -21.38 -21.90 -39.07
CA MET A 8 -21.04 -20.80 -39.97
C MET A 8 -19.53 -20.64 -39.95
N GLN A 9 -18.85 -21.29 -40.89
CA GLN A 9 -17.45 -21.01 -41.19
C GLN A 9 -17.39 -19.62 -41.81
N HIS A 10 -17.15 -18.61 -40.98
CA HIS A 10 -16.85 -17.27 -41.48
C HIS A 10 -15.50 -17.31 -42.20
N PRO A 11 -15.37 -16.63 -43.36
CA PRO A 11 -14.06 -16.46 -43.99
C PRO A 11 -13.09 -15.83 -42.98
N PRO A 12 -11.80 -16.23 -42.99
CA PRO A 12 -10.83 -15.68 -42.06
C PRO A 12 -10.78 -14.17 -42.24
N LEU A 13 -10.98 -13.45 -41.14
CA LEU A 13 -10.89 -11.99 -41.12
C LEU A 13 -9.52 -11.56 -41.64
N SER A 14 -9.50 -10.55 -42.51
CA SER A 14 -8.25 -9.99 -43.03
C SER A 14 -7.37 -9.51 -41.87
N TYR A 15 -6.07 -9.77 -41.94
CA TYR A 15 -5.11 -9.30 -40.93
C TYR A 15 -5.21 -7.79 -40.70
N ALA A 16 -5.43 -7.01 -41.76
CA ALA A 16 -5.58 -5.55 -41.66
C ALA A 16 -6.80 -5.16 -40.79
N PHE A 17 -7.91 -5.88 -40.94
CA PHE A 17 -9.13 -5.65 -40.18
C PHE A 17 -8.95 -6.02 -38.70
N VAL A 18 -8.34 -7.18 -38.41
CA VAL A 18 -8.04 -7.60 -37.03
C VAL A 18 -7.09 -6.59 -36.36
N LYS A 19 -6.07 -6.12 -37.09
CA LYS A 19 -5.13 -5.10 -36.62
C LYS A 19 -5.83 -3.77 -36.30
N GLU A 20 -6.75 -3.32 -37.15
CA GLU A 20 -7.53 -2.10 -36.90
C GLU A 20 -8.42 -2.25 -35.66
N GLN A 21 -9.09 -3.39 -35.52
CA GLN A 21 -9.97 -3.65 -34.39
C GLN A 21 -9.19 -3.71 -33.07
N ILE A 22 -8.03 -4.38 -33.06
CA ILE A 22 -7.10 -4.37 -31.93
C ILE A 22 -6.63 -2.95 -31.62
N ASN A 23 -6.28 -2.15 -32.63
CA ASN A 23 -5.83 -0.77 -32.41
C ASN A 23 -6.95 0.12 -31.86
N ARG A 24 -8.21 -0.07 -32.28
CA ARG A 24 -9.36 0.69 -31.76
C ARG A 24 -9.67 0.32 -30.32
N ILE A 25 -9.61 -0.97 -30.00
CA ILE A 25 -9.71 -1.52 -28.64
C ILE A 25 -8.58 -0.91 -27.78
N ASN A 26 -7.33 -1.06 -28.21
CA ASN A 26 -6.16 -0.53 -27.53
C ASN A 26 -6.22 0.98 -27.37
N LYS A 27 -6.79 1.74 -28.32
CA LYS A 27 -6.97 3.19 -28.15
C LYS A 27 -7.94 3.54 -27.01
N GLY A 28 -8.91 2.68 -26.71
CA GLY A 28 -9.82 2.83 -25.58
C GLY A 28 -9.20 2.41 -24.23
N PHE A 29 -8.32 1.41 -24.23
CA PHE A 29 -7.61 0.95 -23.02
C PHE A 29 -6.33 1.74 -22.72
N CYS A 30 -5.61 2.18 -23.75
CA CYS A 30 -4.52 3.14 -23.69
C CYS A 30 -5.11 4.55 -23.54
N VAL A 31 -5.83 4.76 -22.45
CA VAL A 31 -6.11 6.10 -21.95
C VAL A 31 -4.76 6.73 -21.57
N GLN A 32 -4.19 7.49 -22.52
CA GLN A 32 -3.43 8.73 -22.30
C GLN A 32 -2.54 8.80 -21.05
N HIS A 33 -1.57 7.91 -20.92
CA HIS A 33 -0.44 8.15 -20.03
C HIS A 33 0.85 8.17 -20.86
N ASP A 34 0.97 9.19 -21.72
CA ASP A 34 2.30 9.63 -22.20
C ASP A 34 3.17 10.11 -21.02
N VAL A 35 2.52 10.42 -19.90
CA VAL A 35 3.11 10.78 -18.62
C VAL A 35 2.77 9.68 -17.62
N TYR A 36 3.80 9.04 -17.06
CA TYR A 36 3.68 8.10 -15.96
C TYR A 36 2.86 8.72 -14.81
N LYS A 37 1.74 8.09 -14.45
CA LYS A 37 0.99 8.40 -13.24
C LYS A 37 1.10 7.22 -12.29
N PRO A 38 1.65 7.42 -11.09
CA PRO A 38 1.72 6.33 -10.12
C PRO A 38 0.32 5.92 -9.66
N ASN A 39 0.08 4.61 -9.62
CA ASN A 39 -1.06 4.09 -8.89
C ASN A 39 -0.78 4.21 -7.39
N LEU A 40 -1.32 5.25 -6.76
CA LEU A 40 -1.11 5.47 -5.34
C LEU A 40 -1.98 4.54 -4.47
N GLU A 41 -3.04 3.94 -5.01
CA GLU A 41 -3.93 3.01 -4.29
C GLU A 41 -3.23 1.68 -3.96
N GLU A 42 -2.25 1.31 -4.79
CA GLU A 42 -1.22 0.29 -4.57
C GLU A 42 -0.30 0.62 -3.37
N ILE A 43 -0.15 -0.25 -2.36
CA ILE A 43 1.06 -0.19 -1.51
C ILE A 43 2.21 -0.65 -2.41
N PRO A 44 3.23 0.18 -2.68
CA PRO A 44 4.32 -0.23 -3.55
C PRO A 44 5.06 -1.40 -2.91
N VAL A 45 4.88 -2.59 -3.48
CA VAL A 45 5.38 -3.87 -2.91
C VAL A 45 6.90 -3.90 -2.86
N THR A 46 7.60 -3.15 -3.72
CA THR A 46 9.05 -2.96 -3.63
C THR A 46 9.48 -1.62 -4.24
N THR A 47 10.60 -1.07 -3.75
CA THR A 47 11.27 0.11 -4.31
C THR A 47 12.05 -0.19 -5.60
N LYS A 48 12.03 -1.43 -6.10
CA LYS A 48 12.89 -1.89 -7.19
C LYS A 48 12.19 -2.96 -8.05
N PHE A 49 11.27 -2.54 -8.91
CA PHE A 49 10.95 -3.28 -10.13
C PHE A 49 11.44 -2.46 -11.32
N TRP A 50 12.72 -2.62 -11.66
CA TRP A 50 13.20 -2.21 -12.97
C TRP A 50 12.95 -3.38 -13.91
N THR A 51 11.89 -3.31 -14.71
CA THR A 51 11.78 -4.26 -15.81
C THR A 51 12.88 -3.95 -16.82
N LYS A 52 13.61 -4.98 -17.28
CA LYS A 52 14.74 -4.87 -18.24
C LYS A 52 14.36 -4.14 -19.55
N HIS A 53 13.07 -3.94 -19.81
CA HIS A 53 12.52 -3.27 -20.99
C HIS A 53 12.02 -1.85 -20.74
N GLU A 54 12.08 -1.32 -19.52
CA GLU A 54 11.82 0.09 -19.19
C GLU A 54 13.09 0.94 -19.25
N SER A 55 14.05 0.59 -20.10
CA SER A 55 15.14 1.51 -20.47
C SER A 55 14.57 2.62 -21.37
N ILE A 56 13.71 3.45 -20.80
CA ILE A 56 13.33 4.73 -21.39
C ILE A 56 14.64 5.54 -21.39
N PRO A 57 15.14 5.98 -22.55
CA PRO A 57 16.37 6.75 -22.61
C PRO A 57 16.20 7.97 -21.72
N LEU A 58 17.16 8.14 -20.79
CA LEU A 58 17.21 9.19 -19.77
C LEU A 58 17.25 10.56 -20.45
N LYS A 59 16.09 11.02 -20.93
CA LYS A 59 15.88 12.43 -21.28
C LYS A 59 15.74 13.15 -19.95
N SER A 60 16.38 14.31 -19.84
CA SER A 60 16.47 15.21 -18.67
C SER A 60 15.14 15.53 -17.96
N THR A 61 14.01 15.08 -18.48
CA THR A 61 12.67 15.19 -17.86
C THR A 61 12.41 14.16 -16.75
N GLN A 62 13.17 13.06 -16.65
CA GLN A 62 12.89 11.99 -15.66
C GLN A 62 13.36 12.29 -14.24
N GLU A 63 14.38 13.13 -14.05
CA GLU A 63 14.86 13.51 -12.70
C GLU A 63 13.73 14.15 -11.87
N ASN A 64 12.89 14.95 -12.52
CA ASN A 64 11.73 15.57 -11.87
C ASN A 64 10.58 14.57 -11.60
N GLN A 65 10.46 13.48 -12.37
CA GLN A 65 9.34 12.54 -12.20
C GLN A 65 9.45 11.74 -10.90
N HIS A 66 10.67 11.38 -10.50
CA HIS A 66 10.90 10.71 -9.23
C HIS A 66 10.58 11.62 -8.05
N GLU A 67 11.03 12.87 -8.09
CA GLU A 67 10.73 13.86 -7.05
C GLU A 67 9.23 14.16 -6.95
N ILE A 68 8.56 14.31 -8.09
CA ILE A 68 7.10 14.47 -8.16
C ILE A 68 6.40 13.25 -7.56
N TYR A 69 6.86 12.03 -7.87
CA TYR A 69 6.33 10.80 -7.30
C TYR A 69 6.49 10.75 -5.77
N MET A 70 7.70 11.01 -5.27
CA MET A 70 7.97 10.99 -3.83
C MET A 70 7.13 12.03 -3.09
N LYS A 71 6.97 13.23 -3.66
CA LYS A 71 6.08 14.26 -3.12
C LYS A 71 4.62 13.81 -3.08
N MET A 72 4.12 13.15 -4.13
CA MET A 72 2.76 12.59 -4.13
C MET A 72 2.57 11.51 -3.06
N VAL A 73 3.60 10.69 -2.81
CA VAL A 73 3.58 9.69 -1.74
C VAL A 73 3.56 10.36 -0.37
N GLU A 74 4.42 11.36 -0.13
CA GLU A 74 4.46 12.14 1.10
C GLU A 74 3.12 12.83 1.38
N ASP A 75 2.56 13.52 0.38
CA ASP A 75 1.26 14.19 0.49
C ASP A 75 0.16 13.19 0.84
N ARG A 76 0.18 11.99 0.25
CA ARG A 76 -0.79 10.92 0.55
C ARG A 76 -0.63 10.39 1.98
N LEU A 77 0.60 10.21 2.45
CA LEU A 77 0.89 9.75 3.81
C LEU A 77 0.44 10.77 4.86
N MET A 78 0.57 12.07 4.55
CA MET A 78 0.08 13.15 5.42
C MET A 78 -1.45 13.26 5.38
N GLN A 79 -2.09 12.94 4.25
CA GLN A 79 -3.54 13.00 4.10
C GLN A 79 -4.26 11.80 4.75
N GLY A 80 -4.62 11.98 6.02
CA GLY A 80 -5.56 11.10 6.72
C GLY A 80 -7.02 11.24 6.24
N PRO A 81 -7.93 10.40 6.77
CA PRO A 81 -9.36 10.41 6.44
C PRO A 81 -10.07 11.77 6.54
N LYS A 82 -9.64 12.64 7.47
CA LYS A 82 -10.19 14.00 7.66
C LYS A 82 -9.96 14.94 6.48
N HIS A 83 -8.93 14.68 5.68
CA HIS A 83 -8.63 15.50 4.50
C HIS A 83 -9.49 15.10 3.30
N LYS A 84 -10.09 13.90 3.33
CA LYS A 84 -10.85 13.33 2.20
C LYS A 84 -12.36 13.44 2.40
N TYR A 85 -12.83 13.48 3.65
CA TYR A 85 -14.24 13.43 3.97
C TYR A 85 -14.57 14.48 5.04
N ASP A 86 -15.72 15.14 4.91
CA ASP A 86 -16.21 16.11 5.90
C ASP A 86 -16.66 15.43 7.20
N ARG A 87 -16.97 14.13 7.14
CA ARG A 87 -17.50 13.31 8.24
C ARG A 87 -16.93 11.89 8.21
N PRO A 88 -16.88 11.18 9.35
CA PRO A 88 -16.39 9.81 9.38
C PRO A 88 -17.31 8.90 8.57
N MET A 89 -16.74 8.29 7.51
CA MET A 89 -17.46 7.35 6.63
C MET A 89 -17.65 5.96 7.25
N VAL A 90 -16.68 5.50 8.06
CA VAL A 90 -16.67 4.16 8.67
C VAL A 90 -16.44 4.27 10.18
N GLU A 91 -16.85 3.24 10.92
CA GLU A 91 -16.77 3.23 12.39
C GLU A 91 -15.34 3.42 12.90
N SER A 92 -14.34 2.85 12.22
CA SER A 92 -12.92 3.02 12.57
C SER A 92 -12.46 4.48 12.49
N HIS A 93 -13.07 5.31 11.63
CA HIS A 93 -12.74 6.73 11.55
C HIS A 93 -13.20 7.49 12.80
N ASN A 94 -14.28 7.06 13.48
CA ASN A 94 -14.85 7.77 14.63
C ASN A 94 -13.82 7.96 15.75
N TYR A 95 -13.02 6.93 16.04
CA TYR A 95 -12.04 6.96 17.13
C TYR A 95 -10.98 8.06 16.97
N GLY A 96 -10.59 8.38 15.73
CA GLY A 96 -9.63 9.45 15.42
C GLY A 96 -10.25 10.74 14.91
N TRP A 97 -11.58 10.79 14.75
CA TRP A 97 -12.24 11.93 14.10
C TRP A 97 -12.30 13.18 14.98
N LEU A 98 -12.36 12.99 16.29
CA LEU A 98 -12.46 14.08 17.26
C LEU A 98 -11.04 14.51 17.66
N ILE A 99 -10.73 15.79 17.47
CA ILE A 99 -9.46 16.37 17.89
C ILE A 99 -9.51 16.71 19.39
N GLU A 100 -10.65 17.21 19.83
CA GLU A 100 -10.92 17.50 21.23
C GLU A 100 -11.69 16.35 21.86
N PRO A 101 -11.26 15.88 23.05
CA PRO A 101 -12.02 14.87 23.77
C PRO A 101 -13.36 15.48 24.23
N PHE A 102 -14.44 14.70 24.11
CA PHE A 102 -15.76 15.11 24.62
C PHE A 102 -15.74 15.44 26.12
N VAL A 103 -14.87 14.76 26.86
CA VAL A 103 -14.58 15.07 28.25
C VAL A 103 -13.30 15.88 28.29
N LYS A 104 -13.40 17.16 28.67
CA LYS A 104 -12.24 18.03 28.84
C LYS A 104 -11.36 17.46 29.94
N TYR A 105 -10.09 17.22 29.62
CA TYR A 105 -9.11 16.80 30.61
C TYR A 105 -8.79 17.98 31.53
N ASP A 106 -9.26 17.91 32.78
CA ASP A 106 -8.78 18.80 33.82
C ASP A 106 -7.52 18.18 34.45
N ALA A 107 -6.37 18.80 34.18
CA ALA A 107 -5.09 18.40 34.75
C ALA A 107 -5.05 18.52 36.28
N ARG A 108 -6.08 19.06 36.94
CA ARG A 108 -6.19 19.16 38.40
C ARG A 108 -7.22 18.20 38.99
N ASP A 109 -7.94 17.44 38.16
CA ASP A 109 -8.97 16.52 38.63
C ASP A 109 -8.35 15.27 39.28
N ARG A 110 -8.40 15.25 40.62
CA ARG A 110 -7.91 14.17 41.48
C ARG A 110 -8.53 12.80 41.17
N ASN A 111 -9.73 12.75 40.60
CA ASN A 111 -10.42 11.50 40.26
C ASN A 111 -10.08 10.99 38.84
N MET A 112 -9.77 11.88 37.89
CA MET A 112 -9.22 11.52 36.57
C MET A 112 -7.70 11.32 36.59
N TYR A 113 -7.04 11.73 37.68
CA TYR A 113 -5.68 11.36 38.05
C TYR A 113 -5.58 9.87 38.42
N HIS A 114 -5.91 8.98 37.48
CA HIS A 114 -5.20 7.71 37.41
C HIS A 114 -3.76 8.06 36.99
N HIS A 115 -2.97 8.51 37.97
CA HIS A 115 -1.55 8.72 37.86
C HIS A 115 -0.94 7.52 37.11
N PRO A 116 0.03 7.71 36.20
CA PRO A 116 0.86 6.57 35.81
C PRO A 116 1.34 5.94 37.11
N LYS A 117 0.91 4.70 37.39
CA LYS A 117 1.28 4.02 38.62
C LYS A 117 2.81 4.04 38.64
N PRO A 118 3.44 4.68 39.64
CA PRO A 118 4.90 4.72 39.68
C PRO A 118 5.40 3.29 39.61
N ARG A 119 6.24 3.00 38.62
CA ARG A 119 6.77 1.66 38.43
C ARG A 119 7.75 1.40 39.56
N HIS A 120 7.50 0.35 40.33
CA HIS A 120 8.46 -0.11 41.32
C HIS A 120 9.71 -0.67 40.62
N GLU A 121 10.89 -0.51 41.21
CA GLU A 121 12.16 -0.96 40.63
C GLU A 121 12.14 -2.47 40.30
N ILE A 122 11.55 -3.27 41.20
CA ILE A 122 11.34 -4.71 41.00
C ILE A 122 10.55 -5.01 39.71
N THR A 123 9.53 -4.21 39.39
CA THR A 123 8.73 -4.39 38.18
C THR A 123 9.59 -4.12 36.94
N GLN A 124 10.42 -3.09 36.96
CA GLN A 124 11.32 -2.76 35.84
C GLN A 124 12.36 -3.87 35.62
N VAL A 125 12.91 -4.41 36.70
CA VAL A 125 13.86 -5.54 36.64
C VAL A 125 13.18 -6.80 36.09
N GLY A 126 11.96 -7.10 36.54
CA GLY A 126 11.19 -8.25 36.06
C GLY A 126 10.86 -8.17 34.56
N GLU A 127 10.45 -6.99 34.09
CA GLU A 127 10.20 -6.74 32.66
C GLU A 127 11.46 -6.90 31.82
N LYS A 128 12.61 -6.43 32.32
CA LYS A 128 13.90 -6.60 31.64
C LYS A 128 14.30 -8.06 31.52
N ILE A 129 14.20 -8.83 32.60
CA ILE A 129 14.49 -10.27 32.60
C ILE A 129 13.55 -11.01 31.63
N PHE A 130 12.27 -10.64 31.60
CA PHE A 130 11.30 -11.24 30.70
C PHE A 130 11.60 -10.92 29.23
N ALA A 131 11.93 -9.67 28.92
CA ALA A 131 12.32 -9.25 27.58
C ALA A 131 13.57 -10.02 27.11
N GLU A 132 14.59 -10.15 27.96
CA GLU A 132 15.81 -10.90 27.67
C GLU A 132 15.50 -12.36 27.32
N LYS A 133 14.66 -13.04 28.13
CA LYS A 133 14.21 -14.42 27.87
C LYS A 133 13.43 -14.56 26.57
N VAL A 134 12.54 -13.62 26.25
CA VAL A 134 11.76 -13.66 24.99
C VAL A 134 12.66 -13.45 23.78
N THR A 135 13.71 -12.64 23.90
CA THR A 135 14.68 -12.40 22.83
C THR A 135 15.76 -13.46 22.72
N GLU A 136 15.87 -14.38 23.70
CA GLU A 136 16.83 -15.46 23.67
C GLU A 136 16.49 -16.41 22.53
N ARG A 137 17.17 -16.22 21.39
CA ARG A 137 17.04 -17.13 20.25
C ARG A 137 17.61 -18.50 20.68
N PRO A 138 16.89 -19.60 20.44
CA PRO A 138 17.45 -20.92 20.68
C PRO A 138 18.77 -21.03 19.91
N LYS A 139 19.80 -21.61 20.55
CA LYS A 139 21.07 -21.88 19.87
C LYS A 139 20.78 -22.66 18.59
N TYR A 140 21.37 -22.22 17.50
CA TYR A 140 21.20 -22.86 16.19
C TYR A 140 21.71 -24.31 16.27
N ASN A 141 20.77 -25.26 16.38
CA ASN A 141 21.05 -26.70 16.38
C ASN A 141 21.21 -27.17 14.93
N GLY A 142 22.25 -26.66 14.27
CA GLY A 142 22.37 -26.63 12.81
C GLY A 142 21.86 -27.88 12.12
N VAL A 143 20.92 -27.70 11.20
CA VAL A 143 20.62 -28.74 10.22
C VAL A 143 21.82 -28.77 9.29
N PRO A 144 22.59 -29.87 9.24
CA PRO A 144 23.71 -29.96 8.31
C PRO A 144 23.14 -29.94 6.89
N PHE A 145 23.40 -28.86 6.16
CA PHE A 145 23.12 -28.82 4.73
C PHE A 145 24.08 -29.81 4.06
N LYS A 146 23.53 -30.85 3.43
CA LYS A 146 24.32 -31.72 2.55
C LYS A 146 24.74 -30.88 1.35
N LEU A 147 26.04 -30.64 1.22
CA LEU A 147 26.63 -30.23 -0.06
C LEU A 147 26.48 -31.43 -1.00
N GLY A 148 25.58 -31.28 -1.98
CA GLY A 148 25.44 -32.18 -3.12
C GLY A 148 26.29 -31.71 -4.28
#